data_AF-G5GMD2-F1
#
_entry.id   AF-G5GMD2-F1
#
_cell.length_a   1.000
_cell.length_b   1.000
_cell.length_c   1.000
_cell.angle_alpha   90.00
_cell.angle_beta   90.00
_cell.angle_gamma   90.00
#
_symmetry.space_group_name_H-M   'P 1'
#
loop_
_entity.id
_entity.type
_entity.pdbx_description
1 polymer ?
#
loop_
_entity_poly.entity_id
_entity_poly.type
_entity_poly.pdbx_seq_one_letter_code
_entity_poly.pdbx_strand_id
1 'polypeptide(L)'
;MEKRQVSPDEVRQILSDHDLWVKTNHESGQQADFTNCDLRGFDFCSPNEIHPFHSIIFRGADLSGVSMERLHFKDCDFTGAKMNQAAILKVCFENCDLSKANLSLARISTTLMLDNQFYETRFSKSKFIACEFEGNAFHKASLDNIDTVKQCKMSGNRFFDMNPVYANLSDTEFFDNKFSHVAFMQCVFDHSRFKRCQFIQSGFLDSYVEKCRFEQTEMQNRFMQVQIMPPQRDTVHITCDLGLRTIMSRDLFKDEKVSMRLDDFIKGISAERDMDRAVKEFLITLGKTFQEACNNYKKNNDHIR
;
A
#
# COMPACT_ATOMS: atom_id res chain seq x y z
N MET A 1 -24.13 -6.69 -16.80
CA MET A 1 -25.25 -7.44 -16.19
C MET A 1 -25.82 -6.58 -15.09
N GLU A 2 -27.13 -6.36 -15.08
CA GLU A 2 -27.81 -5.65 -14.00
C GLU A 2 -27.72 -6.46 -12.70
N LYS A 3 -27.61 -5.77 -11.56
CA LYS A 3 -27.53 -6.38 -10.24
C LYS A 3 -28.94 -6.72 -9.75
N ARG A 4 -29.09 -7.84 -9.04
CA ARG A 4 -30.37 -8.25 -8.45
C ARG A 4 -30.77 -7.25 -7.37
N GLN A 5 -31.90 -6.58 -7.55
CA GLN A 5 -32.47 -5.75 -6.50
C GLN A 5 -32.92 -6.63 -5.33
N VAL A 6 -32.58 -6.23 -4.11
CA VAL A 6 -33.04 -6.88 -2.88
C VAL A 6 -33.69 -5.82 -1.98
N SER A 7 -34.87 -6.11 -1.46
CA SER A 7 -35.57 -5.16 -0.58
C SER A 7 -34.99 -5.18 0.84
N PRO A 8 -35.16 -4.12 1.65
CA PRO A 8 -34.73 -4.14 3.04
C PRO A 8 -35.34 -5.30 3.87
N ASP A 9 -36.58 -5.71 3.56
CA ASP A 9 -37.23 -6.85 4.21
C ASP A 9 -36.59 -8.17 3.81
N GLU A 10 -36.24 -8.31 2.54
CA GLU A 10 -35.53 -9.49 2.03
C GLU A 10 -34.14 -9.60 2.64
N VAL A 11 -33.39 -8.50 2.74
CA VAL A 11 -32.08 -8.50 3.40
C VAL A 11 -32.23 -8.91 4.87
N ARG A 12 -33.22 -8.37 5.60
CA ARG A 12 -33.49 -8.76 7.00
C ARG A 12 -33.84 -10.23 7.13
N GLN A 13 -34.63 -10.78 6.21
CA GLN A 13 -34.95 -12.21 6.20
C GLN A 13 -33.71 -13.07 5.96
N ILE A 14 -32.89 -12.73 4.96
CA ILE A 14 -31.64 -13.43 4.66
C ILE A 14 -30.70 -13.44 5.87
N LEU A 15 -30.56 -12.28 6.55
CA LEU A 15 -29.74 -12.19 7.75
C LEU A 15 -30.32 -12.98 8.92
N SER A 16 -31.65 -13.01 9.10
CA SER A 16 -32.31 -13.83 10.12
C SER A 16 -32.11 -15.33 9.87
N ASP A 17 -32.19 -15.76 8.61
CA ASP A 17 -31.97 -17.16 8.24
C ASP A 17 -30.49 -17.56 8.41
N HIS A 18 -29.58 -16.62 8.17
CA HIS A 18 -28.16 -16.79 8.43
C HIS A 18 -27.82 -16.87 9.92
N ASP A 19 -28.45 -16.04 10.75
CA ASP A 19 -28.30 -16.12 12.21
C ASP A 19 -28.72 -17.50 12.73
N LEU A 20 -29.82 -18.06 12.20
CA LEU A 20 -30.25 -19.41 12.54
C LEU A 20 -29.23 -20.45 12.06
N TRP A 21 -28.69 -20.27 10.85
CA TRP A 21 -27.65 -21.13 10.28
C TRP A 21 -26.39 -21.17 11.14
N VAL A 22 -25.89 -20.03 11.61
CA VAL A 22 -24.73 -19.99 12.51
C VAL A 22 -25.07 -20.60 13.88
N LYS A 23 -26.20 -20.22 14.49
CA LYS A 23 -26.59 -20.67 15.85
C LYS A 23 -26.84 -22.18 15.95
N THR A 24 -27.28 -22.79 14.86
CA THR A 24 -27.59 -24.23 14.81
C THR A 24 -26.44 -25.06 14.25
N ASN A 25 -25.23 -24.49 14.13
CA ASN A 25 -24.08 -25.18 13.54
C ASN A 25 -24.42 -25.77 12.16
N HIS A 26 -25.12 -24.97 11.35
CA HIS A 26 -25.53 -25.27 9.98
C HIS A 26 -26.66 -26.30 9.82
N GLU A 27 -27.36 -26.68 10.90
CA GLU A 27 -28.48 -27.65 10.84
C GLU A 27 -29.81 -27.03 10.35
N SER A 28 -30.00 -25.71 10.47
CA SER A 28 -31.23 -25.02 10.08
C SER A 28 -30.97 -23.57 9.67
N GLY A 29 -31.80 -22.99 8.79
CA GLY A 29 -31.54 -21.68 8.19
C GLY A 29 -30.68 -21.79 6.93
N GLN A 30 -30.19 -20.66 6.43
CA GLN A 30 -29.37 -20.61 5.21
C GLN A 30 -28.25 -19.59 5.34
N GLN A 31 -27.05 -19.93 4.85
CA GLN A 31 -25.95 -18.98 4.73
C GLN A 31 -26.38 -17.75 3.92
N ALA A 32 -26.10 -16.54 4.42
CA ALA A 32 -26.42 -15.34 3.68
C ALA A 32 -25.60 -15.25 2.39
N ASP A 33 -26.32 -15.16 1.26
CA ASP A 33 -25.74 -15.03 -0.06
C ASP A 33 -26.34 -13.84 -0.81
N PHE A 34 -25.51 -12.82 -0.98
CA PHE A 34 -25.80 -11.59 -1.70
C PHE A 34 -25.09 -11.55 -3.07
N THR A 35 -24.79 -12.71 -3.65
CA THR A 35 -24.12 -12.81 -4.93
C THR A 35 -24.84 -12.01 -6.00
N ASN A 36 -24.14 -11.05 -6.61
CA ASN A 36 -24.65 -10.13 -7.62
C ASN A 36 -25.87 -9.28 -7.19
N CYS A 37 -26.12 -9.11 -5.90
CA CYS A 37 -27.17 -8.24 -5.38
C CYS A 37 -26.76 -6.76 -5.39
N ASP A 38 -27.74 -5.88 -5.46
CA ASP A 38 -27.61 -4.44 -5.28
C ASP A 38 -27.88 -4.09 -3.82
N LEU A 39 -26.84 -3.64 -3.12
CA LEU A 39 -26.86 -3.28 -1.70
C LEU A 39 -26.56 -1.80 -1.49
N ARG A 40 -26.56 -0.98 -2.55
CA ARG A 40 -26.18 0.45 -2.49
C ARG A 40 -27.04 1.27 -1.53
N GLY A 41 -28.29 0.85 -1.31
CA GLY A 41 -29.24 1.50 -0.40
C GLY A 41 -29.32 0.87 0.99
N PHE A 42 -28.54 -0.17 1.28
CA PHE A 42 -28.57 -0.82 2.59
C PHE A 42 -27.62 -0.10 3.56
N ASP A 43 -28.15 0.27 4.72
CA ASP A 43 -27.38 0.91 5.78
C ASP A 43 -26.74 -0.15 6.68
N PHE A 44 -25.42 -0.26 6.62
CA PHE A 44 -24.65 -1.14 7.52
C PHE A 44 -24.11 -0.38 8.74
N CYS A 45 -24.75 0.71 9.17
CA CYS A 45 -24.35 1.43 10.38
C CYS A 45 -25.02 0.80 11.62
N SER A 46 -24.20 0.34 12.57
CA SER A 46 -24.67 -0.03 13.90
C SER A 46 -24.38 1.11 14.89
N PRO A 47 -25.36 1.71 15.59
CA PRO A 47 -25.12 2.89 16.43
C PRO A 47 -24.38 2.60 17.75
N ASN A 48 -24.57 1.43 18.34
CA ASN A 48 -24.17 1.18 19.74
C ASN A 48 -23.10 0.09 19.90
N GLU A 49 -23.05 -0.88 19.00
CA GLU A 49 -22.20 -2.08 19.15
C GLU A 49 -21.55 -2.46 17.82
N ILE A 50 -20.43 -3.18 17.89
CA ILE A 50 -19.82 -3.77 16.70
C ILE A 50 -20.71 -4.93 16.26
N HIS A 51 -21.28 -4.86 15.06
CA HIS A 51 -22.13 -5.92 14.54
C HIS A 51 -21.30 -6.97 13.78
N PRO A 52 -21.33 -8.26 14.21
CA PRO A 52 -20.57 -9.32 13.55
C PRO A 52 -21.30 -9.86 12.32
N PHE A 53 -20.57 -10.02 11.23
CA PHE A 53 -20.97 -10.76 10.03
C PHE A 53 -19.96 -11.87 9.79
N HIS A 54 -20.42 -13.12 9.84
CA HIS A 54 -19.54 -14.27 9.78
C HIS A 54 -19.88 -15.16 8.58
N SER A 55 -18.90 -15.50 7.74
CA SER A 55 -19.14 -16.40 6.61
C SER A 55 -20.27 -15.96 5.66
N ILE A 56 -20.39 -14.66 5.36
CA ILE A 56 -21.38 -14.14 4.40
C ILE A 56 -20.77 -14.00 3.00
N ILE A 57 -21.56 -14.29 1.97
CA ILE A 57 -21.15 -14.21 0.56
C ILE A 57 -21.65 -12.89 -0.06
N PHE A 58 -20.72 -12.04 -0.49
CA PHE A 58 -20.94 -10.77 -1.19
C PHE A 58 -20.37 -10.79 -2.61
N ARG A 59 -20.21 -11.97 -3.23
CA ARG A 59 -19.57 -12.12 -4.54
C ARG A 59 -20.20 -11.24 -5.61
N GLY A 60 -19.44 -10.29 -6.13
CA GLY A 60 -19.96 -9.35 -7.11
C GLY A 60 -21.08 -8.45 -6.61
N ALA A 61 -21.39 -8.39 -5.32
CA ALA A 61 -22.41 -7.48 -4.80
C ALA A 61 -22.05 -6.02 -5.09
N ASP A 62 -23.04 -5.16 -5.25
CA ASP A 62 -22.85 -3.72 -5.43
C ASP A 62 -23.11 -2.98 -4.11
N LEU A 63 -22.01 -2.62 -3.45
CA LEU A 63 -21.91 -1.84 -2.22
C LEU A 63 -21.32 -0.45 -2.52
N SER A 64 -21.44 0.04 -3.76
CA SER A 64 -20.89 1.33 -4.17
C SER A 64 -21.53 2.46 -3.38
N GLY A 65 -20.71 3.33 -2.79
CA GLY A 65 -21.18 4.49 -2.01
C GLY A 65 -21.81 4.15 -0.65
N VAL A 66 -21.82 2.87 -0.24
CA VAL A 66 -22.41 2.44 1.03
C VAL A 66 -21.62 2.97 2.23
N SER A 67 -22.35 3.31 3.30
CA SER A 67 -21.78 3.58 4.62
C SER A 67 -21.73 2.29 5.45
N MET A 68 -20.54 1.96 5.94
CA MET A 68 -20.28 0.84 6.84
C MET A 68 -19.68 1.41 8.12
N GLU A 69 -20.37 1.24 9.25
CA GLU A 69 -19.89 1.75 10.53
C GLU A 69 -20.05 0.73 11.65
N ARG A 70 -18.95 0.49 12.39
CA ARG A 70 -18.92 -0.42 13.56
C ARG A 70 -19.37 -1.84 13.19
N LEU A 71 -18.64 -2.46 12.27
CA LEU A 71 -18.90 -3.82 11.78
C LEU A 71 -17.67 -4.70 11.96
N HIS A 72 -17.88 -6.01 12.07
CA HIS A 72 -16.81 -7.01 12.00
C HIS A 72 -17.19 -8.06 10.97
N PHE A 73 -16.57 -8.00 9.79
CA PHE A 73 -16.66 -9.05 8.79
C PHE A 73 -15.58 -10.08 9.07
N LYS A 74 -15.98 -11.32 9.33
CA LYS A 74 -15.09 -12.45 9.54
C LYS A 74 -15.42 -13.57 8.56
N ASP A 75 -14.40 -14.13 7.91
CA ASP A 75 -14.55 -15.25 6.97
C ASP A 75 -15.52 -14.96 5.80
N CYS A 76 -15.69 -13.69 5.44
CA CYS A 76 -16.64 -13.27 4.39
C CYS A 76 -15.98 -13.23 3.00
N ASP A 77 -16.78 -13.46 1.96
CA ASP A 77 -16.33 -13.45 0.57
C ASP A 77 -16.84 -12.22 -0.18
N PHE A 78 -15.96 -11.26 -0.42
CA PHE A 78 -16.21 -10.05 -1.20
C PHE A 78 -15.65 -10.14 -2.62
N THR A 79 -15.42 -11.34 -3.15
CA THR A 79 -14.78 -11.52 -4.45
C THR A 79 -15.55 -10.78 -5.55
N GLY A 80 -14.87 -9.86 -6.24
CA GLY A 80 -15.46 -9.03 -7.29
C GLY A 80 -16.51 -8.02 -6.83
N ALA A 81 -16.72 -7.84 -5.53
CA ALA A 81 -17.67 -6.87 -4.99
C ALA A 81 -17.28 -5.45 -5.41
N LYS A 82 -18.28 -4.61 -5.67
CA LYS A 82 -18.08 -3.18 -5.94
C LYS A 82 -18.29 -2.42 -4.64
N MET A 83 -17.25 -1.78 -4.15
CA MET A 83 -17.26 -0.96 -2.93
C MET A 83 -16.65 0.42 -3.21
N ASN A 84 -16.71 0.86 -4.49
CA ASN A 84 -16.12 2.14 -4.87
C ASN A 84 -16.90 3.27 -4.20
N GLN A 85 -16.17 4.27 -3.73
CA GLN A 85 -16.73 5.41 -2.96
C GLN A 85 -17.41 5.02 -1.64
N ALA A 86 -17.24 3.79 -1.13
CA ALA A 86 -17.77 3.40 0.16
C ALA A 86 -17.12 4.23 1.30
N ALA A 87 -17.90 4.50 2.34
CA ALA A 87 -17.44 5.11 3.58
C ALA A 87 -17.34 4.03 4.65
N ILE A 88 -16.12 3.64 5.00
CA ILE A 88 -15.83 2.55 5.93
C ILE A 88 -15.22 3.14 7.20
N LEU A 89 -15.91 3.02 8.32
CA LEU A 89 -15.52 3.62 9.60
C LEU A 89 -15.60 2.62 10.74
N LYS A 90 -14.51 2.41 11.48
CA LYS A 90 -14.49 1.49 12.64
C LYS A 90 -14.94 0.07 12.25
N VAL A 91 -14.48 -0.41 11.10
CA VAL A 91 -14.78 -1.77 10.61
C VAL A 91 -13.57 -2.67 10.84
N CYS A 92 -13.81 -3.95 11.12
CA CYS A 92 -12.81 -4.99 11.08
C CYS A 92 -13.12 -5.94 9.91
N PHE A 93 -12.15 -6.16 9.02
CA PHE A 93 -12.18 -7.26 8.04
C PHE A 93 -11.15 -8.30 8.48
N GLU A 94 -11.60 -9.48 8.86
CA GLU A 94 -10.77 -10.58 9.35
C GLU A 94 -10.94 -11.80 8.45
N ASN A 95 -9.83 -12.31 7.91
CA ASN A 95 -9.80 -13.51 7.07
C ASN A 95 -10.83 -13.48 5.91
N CYS A 96 -11.04 -12.30 5.32
CA CYS A 96 -11.96 -12.13 4.20
C CYS A 96 -11.23 -12.26 2.86
N ASP A 97 -11.96 -12.70 1.84
CA ASP A 97 -11.49 -12.66 0.46
C ASP A 97 -12.03 -11.40 -0.24
N LEU A 98 -11.17 -10.43 -0.51
CA LEU A 98 -11.50 -9.20 -1.26
C LEU A 98 -10.93 -9.25 -2.68
N SER A 99 -10.64 -10.43 -3.21
CA SER A 99 -10.07 -10.61 -4.54
C SER A 99 -10.93 -9.95 -5.60
N LYS A 100 -10.32 -9.13 -6.46
CA LYS A 100 -10.98 -8.38 -7.55
C LYS A 100 -12.05 -7.40 -7.07
N ALA A 101 -12.19 -7.19 -5.76
CA ALA A 101 -13.07 -6.16 -5.23
C ALA A 101 -12.58 -4.78 -5.64
N ASN A 102 -13.52 -3.84 -5.78
CA ASN A 102 -13.21 -2.47 -6.15
C ASN A 102 -13.51 -1.52 -4.99
N LEU A 103 -12.48 -1.11 -4.25
CA LEU A 103 -12.52 -0.07 -3.20
C LEU A 103 -11.99 1.28 -3.71
N SER A 104 -11.97 1.52 -5.02
CA SER A 104 -11.48 2.78 -5.57
C SER A 104 -12.28 3.96 -5.03
N LEU A 105 -11.63 5.08 -4.74
CA LEU A 105 -12.24 6.29 -4.15
C LEU A 105 -12.90 6.07 -2.77
N ALA A 106 -12.73 4.91 -2.13
CA ALA A 106 -13.30 4.68 -0.80
C ALA A 106 -12.60 5.55 0.25
N ARG A 107 -13.34 5.89 1.31
CA ARG A 107 -12.81 6.53 2.51
C ARG A 107 -12.83 5.52 3.64
N ILE A 108 -11.65 5.06 4.03
CA ILE A 108 -11.47 4.02 5.06
C ILE A 108 -10.83 4.66 6.27
N SER A 109 -11.47 4.55 7.43
CA SER A 109 -11.07 5.26 8.65
C SER A 109 -11.16 4.35 9.87
N THR A 110 -10.12 4.34 10.70
CA THR A 110 -10.08 3.58 11.95
C THR A 110 -10.47 2.11 11.72
N THR A 111 -9.98 1.52 10.63
CA THR A 111 -10.36 0.18 10.18
C THR A 111 -9.18 -0.76 10.35
N LEU A 112 -9.46 -1.96 10.85
CA LEU A 112 -8.50 -3.06 10.92
C LEU A 112 -8.76 -4.03 9.77
N MET A 113 -7.72 -4.37 9.03
CA MET A 113 -7.74 -5.43 8.01
C MET A 113 -6.73 -6.50 8.41
N LEU A 114 -7.22 -7.64 8.87
CA LEU A 114 -6.44 -8.75 9.39
C LEU A 114 -6.56 -9.98 8.48
N ASP A 115 -5.43 -10.51 8.02
CA ASP A 115 -5.31 -11.79 7.31
C ASP A 115 -6.16 -11.90 6.02
N ASN A 116 -6.42 -10.79 5.33
CA ASN A 116 -7.26 -10.76 4.14
C ASN A 116 -6.48 -11.09 2.85
N GLN A 117 -7.22 -11.55 1.84
CA GLN A 117 -6.71 -11.70 0.47
C GLN A 117 -7.11 -10.51 -0.41
N PHE A 118 -6.10 -9.87 -1.01
CA PHE A 118 -6.27 -8.75 -1.93
C PHE A 118 -5.73 -9.06 -3.33
N TYR A 119 -6.15 -10.18 -3.94
CA TYR A 119 -5.75 -10.52 -5.31
C TYR A 119 -6.44 -9.62 -6.33
N GLU A 120 -5.70 -8.82 -7.10
CA GLU A 120 -6.26 -7.87 -8.09
C GLU A 120 -7.30 -6.89 -7.49
N THR A 121 -7.27 -6.66 -6.18
CA THR A 121 -8.14 -5.69 -5.52
C THR A 121 -7.71 -4.27 -5.89
N ARG A 122 -8.69 -3.40 -6.15
CA ARG A 122 -8.42 -2.00 -6.53
C ARG A 122 -8.70 -1.07 -5.36
N PHE A 123 -7.67 -0.40 -4.86
CA PHE A 123 -7.78 0.69 -3.89
C PHE A 123 -7.53 2.06 -4.53
N SER A 124 -7.53 2.15 -5.87
CA SER A 124 -7.05 3.35 -6.55
C SER A 124 -7.76 4.62 -6.07
N LYS A 125 -7.02 5.66 -5.70
CA LYS A 125 -7.53 6.94 -5.17
C LYS A 125 -8.30 6.84 -3.85
N SER A 126 -8.19 5.73 -3.11
CA SER A 126 -8.79 5.63 -1.78
C SER A 126 -7.99 6.41 -0.74
N LYS A 127 -8.66 6.78 0.36
CA LYS A 127 -8.01 7.42 1.51
C LYS A 127 -8.06 6.50 2.73
N PHE A 128 -6.91 6.28 3.36
CA PHE A 128 -6.77 5.52 4.61
C PHE A 128 -6.47 6.47 5.76
N ILE A 129 -7.26 6.43 6.82
CA ILE A 129 -7.14 7.34 7.96
C ILE A 129 -7.05 6.55 9.25
N ALA A 130 -5.87 6.51 9.87
CA ALA A 130 -5.62 5.70 11.07
C ALA A 130 -6.05 4.23 10.88
N CYS A 131 -5.66 3.63 9.75
CA CYS A 131 -5.95 2.23 9.42
C CYS A 131 -4.79 1.31 9.79
N GLU A 132 -5.12 0.06 10.11
CA GLU A 132 -4.15 -0.98 10.41
C GLU A 132 -4.36 -2.17 9.45
N PHE A 133 -3.28 -2.62 8.83
CA PHE A 133 -3.25 -3.77 7.93
C PHE A 133 -2.29 -4.80 8.49
N GLU A 134 -2.79 -5.96 8.90
CA GLU A 134 -2.00 -7.01 9.54
C GLU A 134 -2.13 -8.33 8.79
N GLY A 135 -1.01 -8.97 8.44
CA GLY A 135 -1.00 -10.33 7.88
C GLY A 135 -1.62 -10.49 6.48
N ASN A 136 -1.97 -9.40 5.79
CA ASN A 136 -2.69 -9.48 4.52
C ASN A 136 -1.80 -9.87 3.34
N ALA A 137 -2.42 -10.35 2.26
CA ALA A 137 -1.76 -10.66 1.00
C ALA A 137 -2.24 -9.74 -0.13
N PHE A 138 -1.38 -8.81 -0.54
CA PHE A 138 -1.57 -7.93 -1.69
C PHE A 138 -0.89 -8.51 -2.93
N HIS A 139 -1.65 -9.22 -3.76
CA HIS A 139 -1.15 -9.83 -4.99
C HIS A 139 -1.75 -9.11 -6.19
N LYS A 140 -0.92 -8.44 -7.01
CA LYS A 140 -1.41 -7.65 -8.17
C LYS A 140 -2.47 -6.60 -7.79
N ALA A 141 -2.54 -6.20 -6.52
CA ALA A 141 -3.44 -5.15 -6.07
C ALA A 141 -3.02 -3.79 -6.65
N SER A 142 -3.98 -2.91 -6.92
CA SER A 142 -3.69 -1.51 -7.28
C SER A 142 -3.80 -0.64 -6.03
N LEU A 143 -2.70 0.04 -5.70
CA LEU A 143 -2.62 1.07 -4.68
C LEU A 143 -2.36 2.45 -5.31
N ASP A 144 -2.80 2.65 -6.55
CA ASP A 144 -2.46 3.87 -7.29
C ASP A 144 -3.14 5.08 -6.69
N ASN A 145 -2.40 6.18 -6.48
CA ASN A 145 -2.92 7.43 -5.95
C ASN A 145 -3.63 7.30 -4.59
N ILE A 146 -3.30 6.30 -3.77
CA ILE A 146 -3.83 6.24 -2.40
C ILE A 146 -3.23 7.36 -1.54
N ASP A 147 -3.93 7.71 -0.47
CA ASP A 147 -3.48 8.69 0.51
C ASP A 147 -3.64 8.15 1.94
N THR A 148 -2.53 7.98 2.66
CA THR A 148 -2.53 7.62 4.08
C THR A 148 -2.44 8.86 4.95
N VAL A 149 -3.27 8.93 5.99
CA VAL A 149 -3.28 10.06 6.95
C VAL A 149 -3.45 9.54 8.38
N LYS A 150 -2.98 10.31 9.36
CA LYS A 150 -3.09 10.00 10.80
C LYS A 150 -2.46 8.66 11.16
N GLN A 151 -1.22 8.44 10.70
CA GLN A 151 -0.38 7.30 11.05
C GLN A 151 -1.04 5.94 10.81
N CYS A 152 -1.06 5.50 9.55
CA CYS A 152 -1.47 4.13 9.23
C CYS A 152 -0.34 3.15 9.61
N LYS A 153 -0.71 1.90 9.89
CA LYS A 153 0.24 0.82 10.16
C LYS A 153 0.02 -0.35 9.22
N MET A 154 1.11 -0.94 8.77
CA MET A 154 1.12 -2.15 7.97
C MET A 154 2.11 -3.12 8.63
N SER A 155 1.62 -4.25 9.14
CA SER A 155 2.42 -5.25 9.85
C SER A 155 2.30 -6.64 9.21
N GLY A 156 3.41 -7.33 8.97
CA GLY A 156 3.38 -8.73 8.54
C GLY A 156 2.72 -9.00 7.18
N ASN A 157 2.51 -7.98 6.35
CA ASN A 157 1.83 -8.14 5.07
C ASN A 157 2.79 -8.65 3.98
N ARG A 158 2.22 -9.31 2.97
CA ARG A 158 2.92 -9.73 1.76
C ARG A 158 2.42 -8.92 0.57
N PHE A 159 3.28 -8.11 -0.02
CA PHE A 159 3.05 -7.39 -1.26
C PHE A 159 3.83 -8.08 -2.37
N PHE A 160 3.15 -8.51 -3.43
CA PHE A 160 3.83 -9.17 -4.53
C PHE A 160 3.20 -8.94 -5.91
N ASP A 161 4.07 -8.83 -6.90
CA ASP A 161 3.75 -8.61 -8.31
C ASP A 161 2.83 -7.40 -8.54
N MET A 162 3.16 -6.27 -7.92
CA MET A 162 2.36 -5.05 -7.98
C MET A 162 3.22 -3.80 -8.09
N ASN A 163 2.72 -2.78 -8.79
CA ASN A 163 3.47 -1.56 -9.05
C ASN A 163 2.65 -0.31 -8.68
N PRO A 164 2.57 0.07 -7.39
CA PRO A 164 1.84 1.27 -6.98
C PRO A 164 2.39 2.52 -7.66
N VAL A 165 1.51 3.36 -8.20
CA VAL A 165 1.89 4.62 -8.83
C VAL A 165 1.28 5.82 -8.10
N TYR A 166 2.08 6.84 -7.82
CA TYR A 166 1.64 8.08 -7.15
C TYR A 166 0.98 7.85 -5.78
N ALA A 167 1.30 6.75 -5.10
CA ALA A 167 0.78 6.50 -3.75
C ALA A 167 1.46 7.45 -2.75
N ASN A 168 0.66 8.13 -1.94
CA ASN A 168 1.14 8.81 -0.75
C ASN A 168 1.00 7.87 0.46
N LEU A 169 2.14 7.33 0.88
CA LEU A 169 2.29 6.45 2.03
C LEU A 169 3.04 7.15 3.17
N SER A 170 3.09 8.49 3.17
CA SER A 170 3.76 9.28 4.20
C SER A 170 3.18 9.02 5.60
N ASP A 171 4.03 9.21 6.62
CA ASP A 171 3.72 8.96 8.03
C ASP A 171 3.20 7.54 8.31
N THR A 172 3.51 6.55 7.46
CA THR A 172 3.07 5.15 7.64
C THR A 172 4.17 4.31 8.26
N GLU A 173 3.80 3.43 9.19
CA GLU A 173 4.72 2.44 9.74
C GLU A 173 4.55 1.09 9.06
N PHE A 174 5.67 0.53 8.61
CA PHE A 174 5.80 -0.77 7.99
C PHE A 174 6.64 -1.67 8.89
N PHE A 175 6.06 -2.72 9.45
CA PHE A 175 6.74 -3.72 10.27
C PHE A 175 6.64 -5.10 9.65
N ASP A 176 7.74 -5.85 9.60
CA ASP A 176 7.73 -7.27 9.20
C ASP A 176 7.09 -7.54 7.83
N ASN A 177 7.02 -6.54 6.95
CA ASN A 177 6.39 -6.69 5.64
C ASN A 177 7.37 -7.26 4.63
N LYS A 178 6.83 -8.04 3.69
CA LYS A 178 7.58 -8.60 2.57
C LYS A 178 7.08 -8.02 1.25
N PHE A 179 7.97 -7.39 0.50
CA PHE A 179 7.76 -6.88 -0.85
C PHE A 179 8.51 -7.79 -1.83
N SER A 180 7.83 -8.38 -2.80
CA SER A 180 8.41 -9.28 -3.82
C SER A 180 7.98 -8.87 -5.23
N HIS A 181 8.91 -8.47 -6.09
CA HIS A 181 8.61 -7.91 -7.42
C HIS A 181 7.69 -6.67 -7.36
N VAL A 182 7.91 -5.79 -6.38
CA VAL A 182 7.12 -4.57 -6.21
C VAL A 182 7.92 -3.37 -6.69
N ALA A 183 7.42 -2.62 -7.68
CA ALA A 183 7.99 -1.34 -8.08
C ALA A 183 7.07 -0.19 -7.62
N PHE A 184 7.46 0.51 -6.55
CA PHE A 184 6.83 1.77 -6.18
C PHE A 184 7.28 2.84 -7.16
N MET A 185 6.35 3.45 -7.89
CA MET A 185 6.64 4.41 -8.95
C MET A 185 6.07 5.78 -8.59
N GLN A 186 6.93 6.78 -8.44
CA GLN A 186 6.50 8.15 -8.09
C GLN A 186 5.69 8.24 -6.79
N CYS A 187 5.96 7.34 -5.84
CA CYS A 187 5.32 7.30 -4.53
C CYS A 187 6.05 8.16 -3.51
N VAL A 188 5.34 8.60 -2.47
CA VAL A 188 5.89 9.43 -1.38
C VAL A 188 5.81 8.64 -0.07
N PHE A 189 6.90 8.67 0.72
CA PHE A 189 7.01 7.97 2.00
C PHE A 189 7.59 8.88 3.11
N ASP A 190 7.35 10.19 3.05
CA ASP A 190 7.91 11.14 4.02
C ASP A 190 7.62 10.68 5.46
N HIS A 191 8.65 10.68 6.31
CA HIS A 191 8.60 10.26 7.72
C HIS A 191 8.12 8.81 7.97
N SER A 192 8.03 7.99 6.93
CA SER A 192 7.62 6.60 7.06
C SER A 192 8.74 5.75 7.65
N ARG A 193 8.36 4.69 8.37
CA ARG A 193 9.32 3.77 8.99
C ARG A 193 9.15 2.39 8.40
N PHE A 194 10.23 1.80 7.93
CA PHE A 194 10.32 0.39 7.55
C PHE A 194 11.20 -0.32 8.57
N LYS A 195 10.62 -1.24 9.33
CA LYS A 195 11.33 -2.03 10.33
C LYS A 195 11.17 -3.51 10.03
N ARG A 196 12.28 -4.25 9.99
CA ARG A 196 12.29 -5.69 9.68
C ARG A 196 11.56 -6.06 8.39
N CYS A 197 11.56 -5.16 7.41
CA CYS A 197 10.93 -5.41 6.11
C CYS A 197 11.91 -6.13 5.17
N GLN A 198 11.37 -6.79 4.15
CA GLN A 198 12.16 -7.45 3.10
C GLN A 198 11.73 -6.94 1.73
N PHE A 199 12.69 -6.52 0.92
CA PHE A 199 12.48 -6.10 -0.47
C PHE A 199 13.23 -7.06 -1.40
N ILE A 200 12.49 -8.01 -1.97
CA ILE A 200 12.97 -9.02 -2.91
C ILE A 200 12.63 -8.57 -4.32
N GLN A 201 13.64 -8.35 -5.16
CA GLN A 201 13.45 -7.81 -6.52
C GLN A 201 12.48 -6.61 -6.59
N SER A 202 12.42 -5.84 -5.51
CA SER A 202 11.48 -4.75 -5.31
C SER A 202 12.24 -3.44 -5.19
N GLY A 203 11.57 -2.32 -5.43
CA GLY A 203 12.24 -1.04 -5.40
C GLY A 203 11.36 0.18 -5.50
N PHE A 204 12.02 1.32 -5.32
CA PHE A 204 11.46 2.66 -5.34
C PHE A 204 11.98 3.37 -6.60
N LEU A 205 11.16 3.41 -7.64
CA LEU A 205 11.43 4.11 -8.89
C LEU A 205 10.83 5.52 -8.83
N ASP A 206 11.66 6.54 -9.01
CA ASP A 206 11.26 7.95 -8.93
C ASP A 206 10.42 8.29 -7.68
N SER A 207 10.64 7.54 -6.60
CA SER A 207 9.87 7.62 -5.36
C SER A 207 10.70 8.23 -4.24
N TYR A 208 10.03 8.89 -3.31
CA TYR A 208 10.65 9.68 -2.25
C TYR A 208 10.76 8.88 -0.98
N VAL A 209 11.99 8.49 -0.64
CA VAL A 209 12.32 7.67 0.54
C VAL A 209 13.40 8.29 1.41
N GLU A 210 13.79 9.53 1.13
CA GLU A 210 14.82 10.29 1.84
C GLU A 210 14.57 10.39 3.34
N LYS A 211 13.35 10.78 3.70
CA LYS A 211 12.89 11.00 5.07
C LYS A 211 12.35 9.71 5.70
N CYS A 212 12.52 8.58 5.04
CA CYS A 212 12.19 7.30 5.61
C CYS A 212 13.26 6.84 6.58
N ARG A 213 12.85 6.00 7.52
CA ARG A 213 13.75 5.27 8.38
C ARG A 213 13.67 3.78 8.08
N PHE A 214 14.79 3.19 7.67
CA PHE A 214 14.93 1.75 7.45
C PHE A 214 15.72 1.12 8.60
N GLU A 215 15.07 0.30 9.41
CA GLU A 215 15.66 -0.40 10.55
C GLU A 215 15.60 -1.90 10.33
N GLN A 216 16.75 -2.59 10.39
CA GLN A 216 16.79 -4.05 10.22
C GLN A 216 16.06 -4.53 8.94
N THR A 217 16.01 -3.67 7.91
CA THR A 217 15.27 -3.93 6.68
C THR A 217 16.23 -4.41 5.61
N GLU A 218 15.90 -5.55 5.01
CA GLU A 218 16.68 -6.16 3.95
C GLU A 218 16.22 -5.63 2.59
N MET A 219 17.04 -4.78 1.99
CA MET A 219 16.93 -4.47 0.57
C MET A 219 17.95 -5.35 -0.14
N GLN A 220 17.55 -6.22 -1.07
CA GLN A 220 18.46 -7.13 -1.79
C GLN A 220 19.51 -6.38 -2.65
N ASN A 221 20.43 -5.68 -2.01
CA ASN A 221 21.53 -4.87 -2.56
C ASN A 221 21.14 -3.91 -3.68
N ARG A 222 19.86 -3.54 -3.82
CA ARG A 222 19.37 -2.70 -4.93
C ARG A 222 19.47 -1.21 -4.64
N PHE A 223 19.46 -0.79 -3.37
CA PHE A 223 19.51 0.63 -3.01
C PHE A 223 20.71 0.93 -2.13
N MET A 224 21.34 2.06 -2.40
CA MET A 224 22.35 2.65 -1.53
C MET A 224 21.86 4.01 -1.07
N GLN A 225 21.79 4.23 0.25
CA GLN A 225 21.32 5.47 0.84
C GLN A 225 22.46 6.19 1.56
N VAL A 226 22.53 7.50 1.39
CA VAL A 226 23.52 8.38 2.02
C VAL A 226 22.82 9.62 2.55
N GLN A 227 23.15 9.99 3.79
CA GLN A 227 22.71 11.22 4.43
C GLN A 227 23.92 12.13 4.64
N ILE A 228 23.76 13.42 4.34
CA ILE A 228 24.77 14.45 4.59
C ILE A 228 24.15 15.45 5.57
N MET A 229 24.89 15.82 6.61
CA MET A 229 24.47 16.86 7.56
C MET A 229 25.38 18.07 7.39
N PRO A 230 25.08 19.02 6.49
CA PRO A 230 25.90 20.21 6.33
C PRO A 230 25.76 21.11 7.58
N PRO A 231 26.83 21.80 8.00
CA PRO A 231 26.73 22.76 9.09
C PRO A 231 25.69 23.83 8.77
N GLN A 232 24.74 24.08 9.68
CA GLN A 232 23.72 25.14 9.57
C GLN A 232 22.76 24.99 8.37
N ARG A 233 22.58 23.78 7.81
CA ARG A 233 21.53 23.47 6.82
C ARG A 233 20.77 22.22 7.21
N ASP A 234 19.61 22.04 6.56
CA ASP A 234 18.85 20.79 6.67
C ASP A 234 19.66 19.60 6.16
N THR A 235 19.35 18.42 6.71
CA THR A 235 19.98 17.16 6.31
C THR A 235 19.63 16.86 4.85
N VAL A 236 20.64 16.60 4.03
CA VAL A 236 20.48 16.26 2.61
C VAL A 236 20.45 14.76 2.49
N HIS A 237 19.40 14.24 1.88
CA HIS A 237 19.19 12.81 1.74
C HIS A 237 19.32 12.39 0.28
N ILE A 238 20.06 11.31 0.03
CA ILE A 238 20.42 10.84 -1.31
C ILE A 238 20.22 9.33 -1.37
N THR A 239 19.45 8.89 -2.36
CA THR A 239 19.28 7.46 -2.63
C THR A 239 19.74 7.13 -4.04
N CYS A 240 20.47 6.04 -4.23
CA CYS A 240 20.81 5.49 -5.53
C CYS A 240 20.11 4.13 -5.72
N ASP A 241 19.30 3.99 -6.78
CA ASP A 241 18.86 2.68 -7.29
C ASP A 241 20.00 2.10 -8.14
N LEU A 242 20.64 1.06 -7.61
CA LEU A 242 21.78 0.38 -8.21
C LEU A 242 21.41 -0.44 -9.45
N GLY A 243 20.15 -0.86 -9.58
CA GLY A 243 19.63 -1.57 -10.74
C GLY A 243 19.32 -0.64 -11.91
N LEU A 244 18.71 0.52 -11.61
CA LEU A 244 18.37 1.52 -12.61
C LEU A 244 19.50 2.52 -12.90
N ARG A 245 20.53 2.55 -12.03
CA ARG A 245 21.63 3.54 -12.05
C ARG A 245 21.09 4.97 -11.98
N THR A 246 20.15 5.21 -11.07
CA THR A 246 19.47 6.49 -10.90
C THR A 246 19.70 7.01 -9.49
N ILE A 247 20.01 8.30 -9.36
CA ILE A 247 20.07 9.01 -8.09
C ILE A 247 18.76 9.78 -7.90
N MET A 248 18.25 9.77 -6.67
CA MET A 248 17.03 10.44 -6.24
C MET A 248 17.35 11.31 -5.02
N SER A 249 17.01 12.61 -5.08
CA SER A 249 17.18 13.56 -3.97
C SER A 249 16.47 14.89 -4.24
N ARG A 250 15.53 15.29 -3.38
CA ARG A 250 14.87 16.61 -3.44
C ARG A 250 15.77 17.76 -3.00
N ASP A 251 16.75 17.46 -2.16
CA ASP A 251 17.65 18.46 -1.58
C ASP A 251 18.76 18.84 -2.58
N LEU A 252 19.16 17.91 -3.45
CA LEU A 252 20.19 18.12 -4.47
C LEU A 252 19.63 18.68 -5.78
N PHE A 253 18.48 18.19 -6.23
CA PHE A 253 17.91 18.59 -7.51
C PHE A 253 16.90 19.72 -7.31
N LYS A 254 17.16 20.87 -7.95
CA LYS A 254 16.23 22.01 -8.01
C LYS A 254 15.17 21.75 -9.10
N ASP A 255 14.01 22.41 -8.98
CA ASP A 255 12.85 22.31 -9.89
C ASP A 255 12.09 20.95 -9.85
N GLU A 256 11.24 20.65 -10.85
CA GLU A 256 10.43 19.42 -10.93
C GLU A 256 11.25 18.13 -11.15
N LYS A 257 12.56 18.24 -11.38
CA LYS A 257 13.44 17.08 -11.53
C LYS A 257 13.88 16.56 -10.17
N VAL A 258 13.43 15.36 -9.83
CA VAL A 258 13.67 14.70 -8.53
C VAL A 258 14.57 13.49 -8.62
N SER A 259 14.88 13.06 -9.84
CA SER A 259 15.81 11.98 -10.14
C SER A 259 16.70 12.33 -11.33
N MET A 260 17.87 11.70 -11.37
CA MET A 260 18.85 11.87 -12.45
C MET A 260 19.61 10.57 -12.66
N ARG A 261 19.93 10.22 -13.90
CA ARG A 261 20.84 9.10 -14.17
C ARG A 261 22.19 9.37 -13.52
N LEU A 262 22.78 8.34 -12.92
CA LEU A 262 24.04 8.44 -12.19
C LEU A 262 25.16 9.04 -13.05
N ASP A 263 25.26 8.65 -14.31
CA ASP A 263 26.30 9.16 -15.20
C ASP A 263 26.08 10.65 -15.54
N ASP A 264 24.82 11.10 -15.62
CA ASP A 264 24.48 12.50 -15.86
C ASP A 264 24.75 13.35 -14.59
N PHE A 265 24.49 12.81 -13.40
CA PHE A 265 24.81 13.44 -12.12
C PHE A 265 26.31 13.71 -11.98
N ILE A 266 27.15 12.71 -12.25
CA ILE A 266 28.61 12.84 -12.17
C ILE A 266 29.11 13.90 -13.16
N LYS A 267 28.59 13.90 -14.38
CA LYS A 267 28.92 14.91 -15.41
C LYS A 267 28.48 16.31 -14.98
N GLY A 268 27.26 16.44 -14.47
CA GLY A 268 26.68 17.71 -14.02
C GLY A 268 27.51 18.36 -12.90
N ILE A 269 27.83 17.60 -11.85
CA ILE A 269 28.65 18.11 -10.73
C ILE A 269 30.03 18.54 -11.21
N SER A 270 30.64 17.74 -12.10
CA SER A 270 31.96 18.07 -12.65
C SER A 270 31.96 19.39 -13.40
N ALA A 271 30.87 19.70 -14.12
CA ALA A 271 30.70 20.95 -14.88
C ALA A 271 30.32 22.17 -14.04
N GLU A 272 29.72 22.00 -12.86
CA GLU A 272 29.25 23.10 -12.01
C GLU A 272 30.40 23.93 -11.44
N ARG A 273 30.40 25.25 -11.67
CA ARG A 273 31.52 26.15 -11.32
C ARG A 273 31.29 26.91 -10.02
N ASP A 274 30.04 27.14 -9.65
CA ASP A 274 29.67 27.99 -8.52
C ASP A 274 29.42 27.21 -7.22
N MET A 275 29.68 25.89 -7.23
CA MET A 275 29.54 25.03 -6.06
C MET A 275 30.78 25.10 -5.16
N ASP A 276 30.55 25.08 -3.84
CA ASP A 276 31.63 24.93 -2.86
C ASP A 276 32.52 23.72 -3.16
N ARG A 277 33.84 23.92 -3.08
CA ARG A 277 34.82 22.91 -3.49
C ARG A 277 34.75 21.64 -2.65
N ALA A 278 34.55 21.76 -1.34
CA ALA A 278 34.47 20.60 -0.45
C ALA A 278 33.19 19.80 -0.71
N VAL A 279 32.07 20.49 -0.93
CA VAL A 279 30.80 19.85 -1.34
C VAL A 279 30.94 19.16 -2.70
N LYS A 280 31.59 19.81 -3.67
CA LYS A 280 31.82 19.25 -5.01
C LYS A 280 32.70 18.00 -4.97
N GLU A 281 33.82 18.03 -4.26
CA GLU A 281 34.70 16.85 -4.09
C GLU A 281 33.98 15.70 -3.38
N PHE A 282 33.16 16.00 -2.36
CA PHE A 282 32.32 15.01 -1.70
C PHE A 282 31.32 14.37 -2.67
N LEU A 283 30.55 15.16 -3.42
CA LEU A 283 29.52 14.65 -4.33
C LEU A 283 30.13 13.84 -5.50
N ILE A 284 31.31 14.22 -5.99
CA ILE A 284 32.06 13.42 -6.98
C ILE A 284 32.46 12.07 -6.39
N THR A 285 32.99 12.06 -5.16
CA THR A 285 33.38 10.82 -4.47
C THR A 285 32.17 9.92 -4.27
N LEU A 286 31.05 10.49 -3.80
CA LEU A 286 29.78 9.79 -3.66
C LEU A 286 29.29 9.19 -4.98
N GLY A 287 29.34 9.97 -6.07
CA GLY A 287 28.97 9.49 -7.41
C GLY A 287 29.81 8.29 -7.87
N LYS A 288 31.13 8.30 -7.63
CA LYS A 288 32.01 7.16 -7.92
C LYS A 288 31.66 5.93 -7.09
N THR A 289 31.40 6.10 -5.79
CA THR A 289 30.96 5.02 -4.89
C THR A 289 29.66 4.40 -5.39
N PHE A 290 28.67 5.22 -5.79
CA PHE A 290 27.45 4.71 -6.42
C PHE A 290 27.73 3.96 -7.72
N GLN A 291 28.68 4.42 -8.54
CA GLN A 291 29.00 3.79 -9.81
C GLN A 291 29.60 2.39 -9.61
N GLU A 292 30.51 2.24 -8.66
CA GLU A 292 31.07 0.96 -8.24
C GLU A 292 29.99 0.03 -7.69
N ALA A 293 29.12 0.55 -6.81
CA ALA A 293 28.00 -0.20 -6.26
C ALA A 293 27.02 -0.69 -7.34
N CYS A 294 26.68 0.16 -8.31
CA CYS A 294 25.85 -0.22 -9.46
C CYS A 294 26.50 -1.33 -10.28
N ASN A 295 27.81 -1.24 -10.52
CA ASN A 295 28.54 -2.24 -11.29
C ASN A 295 28.59 -3.59 -10.57
N ASN A 296 28.82 -3.58 -9.25
CA ASN A 296 28.82 -4.78 -8.41
C ASN A 296 27.43 -5.41 -8.33
N TYR A 297 26.39 -4.59 -8.19
CA TYR A 297 25.00 -5.05 -8.21
C TYR A 297 24.68 -5.75 -9.53
N LYS A 298 25.06 -5.17 -10.68
CA LYS A 298 24.85 -5.78 -11.99
C LYS A 298 25.56 -7.13 -12.10
N LYS A 299 26.85 -7.22 -11.75
CA LYS A 299 27.63 -8.47 -11.81
C LYS A 299 27.01 -9.59 -10.98
N ASN A 300 26.53 -9.26 -9.76
CA ASN A 300 25.97 -10.25 -8.85
C ASN A 300 24.57 -10.74 -9.26
N ASN A 301 23.88 -10.00 -10.14
CA ASN A 301 22.52 -10.31 -10.59
C ASN A 301 22.43 -10.65 -12.08
N ASP A 302 23.54 -10.67 -12.82
CA ASP A 302 23.59 -11.06 -14.24
C ASP A 302 23.20 -12.53 -14.48
N HIS A 303 23.15 -13.37 -13.44
CA HIS A 303 22.67 -14.76 -13.50
C HIS A 303 21.13 -14.90 -13.42
N ILE A 304 20.38 -13.80 -13.31
CA ILE A 304 18.92 -13.79 -13.06
C ILE A 304 18.15 -13.20 -14.26
N ARG A 305 18.78 -13.06 -15.43
CA ARG A 305 18.10 -12.64 -16.67
C ARG A 305 17.32 -13.76 -17.33
#